data_AF-A0A8K0S9H8-F1
#
_entry.id   AF-A0A8K0S9H8-F1
#
_cell.length_a   1.000
_cell.length_b   1.000
_cell.length_c   1.000
_cell.angle_alpha   90.00
_cell.angle_beta   90.00
_cell.angle_gamma   90.00
#
_symmetry.space_group_name_H-M   'P 1'
#
loop_
_entity.id
_entity.type
_entity.pdbx_description
1 polymer ?
#
loop_
_entity_poly.entity_id
_entity_poly.type
_entity_poly.pdbx_seq_one_letter_code
_entity_poly.pdbx_strand_id
1 'polypeptide(L)'
;MAHPYVSNSNLLHRSFAQRPEKVISASGVSLFLKSGREVLDASAGPAVSCLGFGRPEITKIMCGMRKTGTMHGWEQEEISGPDIQMIGKALGGGFVLLSGVFLRDKIFDALADGSGGLAHGHTFQAHPVACAAALEVQRIIREENLLTKVQEMGKALKTLLKANNGPLEFVGDIRGRGLFWAVEFVQDTRSKTPFPASMRLCHRIVDKALELGLNILGKLGDTGDVHVDHVIISPLYVVTKNELDHTVGILQEAIKSVTSEVVKALEACLSTSKST
;
A
#
# COMPACT_ATOMS: atom_id res chain seq x y z
N MET A 1 25.39 9.12 16.92
CA MET A 1 26.41 8.05 16.82
C MET A 1 25.74 6.81 16.25
N ALA A 2 26.39 6.09 15.34
CA ALA A 2 25.82 4.88 14.73
C ALA A 2 25.58 3.79 15.79
N HIS A 3 24.48 3.04 15.67
CA HIS A 3 24.19 1.94 16.59
C HIS A 3 25.28 0.83 16.46
N PRO A 4 25.85 0.30 17.57
CA PRO A 4 27.00 -0.62 17.55
C PRO A 4 26.78 -1.95 16.81
N TYR A 5 25.54 -2.22 16.40
CA TYR A 5 25.14 -3.41 15.66
C TYR A 5 25.43 -3.32 14.14
N VAL A 6 25.62 -2.11 13.61
CA VAL A 6 25.61 -1.83 12.15
C VAL A 6 26.99 -1.49 11.60
N SER A 7 27.99 -1.36 12.47
CA SER A 7 29.39 -1.10 12.10
C SER A 7 29.99 -2.17 11.17
N ASN A 8 29.33 -3.33 11.05
CA ASN A 8 29.80 -4.48 10.26
C ASN A 8 28.93 -4.80 9.01
N SER A 9 27.95 -3.96 8.67
CA SER A 9 27.12 -4.17 7.47
C SER A 9 27.86 -3.69 6.21
N ASN A 10 28.14 -4.61 5.29
CA ASN A 10 28.97 -4.38 4.11
C ASN A 10 28.20 -4.14 2.80
N LEU A 11 26.86 -4.06 2.84
CA LEU A 11 26.03 -4.08 1.61
C LEU A 11 25.13 -2.85 1.42
N LEU A 12 24.25 -2.49 2.38
CA LEU A 12 23.22 -1.46 2.13
C LEU A 12 23.20 -0.33 3.16
N HIS A 13 23.21 -0.65 4.46
CA HIS A 13 23.13 0.37 5.51
C HIS A 13 24.34 0.30 6.44
N ARG A 14 25.10 1.39 6.52
CA ARG A 14 26.31 1.52 7.35
C ARG A 14 26.00 2.00 8.79
N SER A 15 24.78 2.47 9.01
CA SER A 15 24.25 2.92 10.29
C SER A 15 22.73 2.84 10.24
N PHE A 16 22.13 2.24 11.26
CA PHE A 16 20.70 2.43 11.55
C PHE A 16 20.58 3.42 12.71
N ALA A 17 19.53 4.24 12.69
CA ALA A 17 19.16 5.05 13.84
C ALA A 17 18.79 4.18 15.04
N GLN A 18 18.20 3.00 14.79
CA GLN A 18 17.81 2.01 15.79
C GLN A 18 17.83 0.59 15.21
N ARG A 19 17.99 -0.42 16.08
CA ARG A 19 17.91 -1.82 15.65
C ARG A 19 16.44 -2.20 15.38
N PRO A 20 16.09 -2.71 14.18
CA PRO A 20 14.74 -3.21 13.93
C PRO A 20 14.40 -4.34 14.90
N GLU A 21 13.19 -4.32 15.44
CA GLU A 21 12.70 -5.41 16.26
C GLU A 21 12.46 -6.67 15.42
N LYS A 22 12.74 -7.84 16.00
CA LYS A 22 12.55 -9.12 15.31
C LYS A 22 11.10 -9.58 15.46
N VAL A 23 10.41 -9.79 14.35
CA VAL A 23 9.13 -10.53 14.30
C VAL A 23 9.42 -12.02 14.61
N ILE A 24 8.71 -12.59 15.58
CA ILE A 24 8.89 -13.98 16.02
C ILE A 24 7.70 -14.87 15.63
N SER A 25 6.52 -14.29 15.43
CA SER A 25 5.34 -14.98 14.91
C SER A 25 4.35 -13.97 14.31
N ALA A 26 3.35 -14.46 13.59
CA ALA A 26 2.26 -13.67 13.05
C ALA A 26 0.95 -14.47 13.10
N SER A 27 -0.19 -13.80 13.24
CA SER A 27 -1.53 -14.38 13.17
C SER A 27 -2.51 -13.33 12.65
N GLY A 28 -3.28 -13.66 11.61
CA GLY A 28 -4.15 -12.67 10.96
C GLY A 28 -3.33 -11.51 10.40
N VAL A 29 -3.67 -10.28 10.79
CA VAL A 29 -2.86 -9.07 10.47
C VAL A 29 -1.83 -8.74 11.54
N SER A 30 -1.80 -9.45 12.66
CA SER A 30 -0.91 -9.15 13.79
C SER A 30 0.47 -9.78 13.63
N LEU A 31 1.50 -8.97 13.84
CA LEU A 31 2.89 -9.38 13.96
C LEU A 31 3.30 -9.30 15.43
N PHE A 32 3.85 -10.38 15.98
CA PHE A 32 4.33 -10.43 17.35
C PHE A 32 5.85 -10.30 17.37
N LEU A 33 6.33 -9.28 18.08
CA LEU A 33 7.75 -8.95 18.18
C LEU A 33 8.39 -9.66 19.36
N LYS A 34 9.71 -9.85 19.30
CA LYS A 34 10.49 -10.46 20.40
C LYS A 34 10.34 -9.70 21.73
N SER A 35 10.02 -8.41 21.70
CA SER A 35 9.77 -7.59 22.89
C SER A 35 8.46 -7.90 23.60
N GLY A 36 7.58 -8.70 22.98
CA GLY A 36 6.20 -8.91 23.44
C GLY A 36 5.21 -7.90 22.87
N ARG A 37 5.68 -6.89 22.10
CA ARG A 37 4.80 -5.96 21.39
C ARG A 37 4.09 -6.63 20.23
N GLU A 38 2.85 -6.23 20.01
CA GLU A 38 2.06 -6.55 18.83
C GLU A 38 2.08 -5.36 17.86
N VAL A 39 2.18 -5.65 16.57
CA VAL A 39 2.07 -4.65 15.49
C VAL A 39 1.05 -5.14 14.48
N LEU A 40 0.01 -4.35 14.23
CA LEU A 40 -0.95 -4.61 13.16
C LEU A 40 -0.33 -4.24 11.81
N ASP A 41 -0.33 -5.17 10.86
CA ASP A 41 0.15 -4.94 9.50
C ASP A 41 -0.98 -4.56 8.55
N ALA A 42 -1.06 -3.26 8.23
CA ALA A 42 -1.93 -2.70 7.22
C ALA A 42 -1.15 -2.30 5.95
N SER A 43 0.04 -2.87 5.73
CA SER A 43 0.89 -2.59 4.55
C SER A 43 0.87 -3.68 3.48
N ALA A 44 0.11 -4.76 3.69
CA ALA A 44 0.21 -5.98 2.90
C ALA A 44 -0.20 -5.84 1.42
N GLY A 45 0.81 -5.87 0.55
CA GLY A 45 0.68 -6.08 -0.90
C GLY A 45 -0.12 -5.00 -1.65
N PRO A 46 0.34 -3.74 -1.68
CA PRO A 46 -0.45 -2.58 -2.12
C PRO A 46 -0.83 -2.62 -3.61
N ALA A 47 0.10 -2.90 -4.52
CA ALA A 47 -0.18 -2.77 -5.96
C ALA A 47 0.70 -3.67 -6.84
N VAL A 48 0.14 -4.28 -7.88
CA VAL A 48 0.88 -4.71 -9.08
C VAL A 48 0.53 -3.69 -10.17
N SER A 49 1.51 -3.23 -10.95
CA SER A 49 1.23 -2.31 -12.04
C SER A 49 0.51 -3.05 -13.17
N CYS A 50 -0.69 -2.59 -13.53
CA CYS A 50 -1.34 -3.02 -14.76
C CYS A 50 -0.80 -2.14 -15.89
N LEU A 51 0.27 -2.58 -16.57
CA LEU A 51 0.82 -1.85 -17.71
C LEU A 51 -0.01 -2.09 -18.97
N GLY A 52 -1.02 -1.25 -19.20
CA GLY A 52 -1.75 -1.22 -20.47
C GLY A 52 -1.01 -0.37 -21.50
N PHE A 53 -0.23 -0.98 -22.39
CA PHE A 53 0.22 -0.29 -23.60
C PHE A 53 -1.00 -0.01 -24.50
N GLY A 54 -1.19 1.25 -24.92
CA GLY A 54 -2.27 1.64 -25.85
C GLY A 54 -3.61 2.07 -25.25
N ARG A 55 -3.77 2.08 -23.92
CA ARG A 55 -4.98 2.58 -23.24
C ARG A 55 -4.63 3.51 -22.07
N PRO A 56 -4.61 4.84 -22.28
CA PRO A 56 -4.25 5.82 -21.25
C PRO A 56 -5.05 5.68 -19.94
N GLU A 57 -6.31 5.26 -20.02
CA GLU A 57 -7.18 4.98 -18.88
C GLU A 57 -6.66 3.85 -17.99
N ILE A 58 -5.91 2.89 -18.54
CA ILE A 58 -5.34 1.76 -17.79
C ILE A 58 -4.09 2.16 -17.03
N THR A 59 -3.30 3.11 -17.55
CA THR A 59 -2.10 3.62 -16.86
C THR A 59 -2.41 4.28 -15.51
N LYS A 60 -3.66 4.72 -15.31
CA LYS A 60 -4.14 5.31 -14.04
C LYS A 60 -4.49 4.26 -12.99
N ILE A 61 -4.55 2.98 -13.35
CA ILE A 61 -5.02 1.89 -12.49
C ILE A 61 -3.82 1.12 -11.93
N MET A 62 -3.35 1.51 -10.75
CA MET A 62 -2.31 0.79 -10.01
C MET A 62 -2.91 -0.08 -8.91
N CYS A 63 -3.32 -1.32 -9.20
CA CYS A 63 -3.86 -2.21 -8.19
C CYS A 63 -3.49 -3.68 -8.43
N GLY A 64 -3.17 -4.40 -7.34
CA GLY A 64 -2.99 -5.85 -7.36
C GLY A 64 -4.32 -6.59 -7.53
N MET A 65 -4.26 -7.85 -7.98
CA MET A 65 -5.44 -8.68 -8.20
C MET A 65 -6.31 -8.75 -6.95
N ARG A 66 -7.63 -8.50 -7.06
CA ARG A 66 -8.63 -8.58 -5.96
C ARG A 66 -8.58 -7.48 -4.91
N LYS A 67 -7.49 -6.74 -4.78
CA LYS A 67 -7.30 -5.76 -3.70
C LYS A 67 -8.35 -4.64 -3.71
N THR A 68 -8.82 -4.23 -4.89
CA THR A 68 -9.88 -3.21 -5.06
C THR A 68 -11.30 -3.74 -5.00
N GLY A 69 -11.49 -5.04 -4.75
CA GLY A 69 -12.82 -5.67 -4.71
C GLY A 69 -13.31 -6.26 -6.03
N THR A 70 -12.48 -6.32 -7.07
CA THR A 70 -12.71 -7.07 -8.32
C THR A 70 -11.45 -7.83 -8.69
N MET A 71 -11.54 -8.87 -9.53
CA MET A 71 -10.37 -9.68 -9.90
C MET A 71 -9.26 -8.80 -10.49
N HIS A 72 -9.62 -7.93 -11.41
CA HIS A 72 -8.77 -6.88 -11.95
C HIS A 72 -9.34 -5.49 -11.67
N GLY A 73 -8.47 -4.50 -11.41
CA GLY A 73 -8.89 -3.13 -11.12
C GLY A 73 -9.66 -2.48 -12.27
N TRP A 74 -9.30 -2.80 -13.52
CA TRP A 74 -9.93 -2.29 -14.73
C TRP A 74 -11.38 -2.74 -14.94
N GLU A 75 -11.83 -3.82 -14.28
CA GLU A 75 -13.23 -4.27 -14.34
C GLU A 75 -14.20 -3.21 -13.81
N GLN A 76 -13.71 -2.29 -12.97
CA GLN A 76 -14.50 -1.22 -12.38
C GLN A 76 -14.45 0.09 -13.20
N GLU A 77 -13.69 0.12 -14.29
CA GLU A 77 -13.51 1.31 -15.13
C GLU A 77 -14.29 1.21 -16.46
N GLU A 78 -15.28 0.31 -16.54
CA GLU A 78 -16.13 0.13 -17.73
C GLU A 78 -15.35 -0.16 -19.03
N ILE A 79 -14.15 -0.74 -18.92
CA ILE A 79 -13.30 -1.11 -20.05
C ILE A 79 -13.13 -2.62 -20.18
N SER A 80 -12.90 -3.09 -21.41
CA SER A 80 -12.70 -4.50 -21.75
C SER A 80 -11.35 -5.09 -21.31
N GLY A 81 -10.60 -4.39 -20.44
CA GLY A 81 -9.23 -4.73 -20.03
C GLY A 81 -8.13 -4.34 -21.01
N PRO A 82 -6.85 -4.46 -20.61
CA PRO A 82 -5.71 -4.08 -21.44
C PRO A 82 -5.44 -5.08 -22.58
N ASP A 83 -4.51 -4.71 -23.47
CA ASP A 83 -3.95 -5.63 -24.46
C ASP A 83 -2.80 -6.48 -23.90
N ILE A 84 -2.12 -5.96 -22.88
CA ILE A 84 -1.07 -6.66 -22.12
C ILE A 84 -1.34 -6.40 -20.63
N GLN A 85 -1.35 -7.44 -19.80
CA GLN A 85 -1.55 -7.30 -18.35
C GLN A 85 -0.46 -8.02 -17.58
N MET A 86 0.16 -7.32 -16.62
CA MET A 86 1.07 -7.93 -15.66
C MET A 86 0.30 -8.37 -14.42
N ILE A 87 0.59 -9.57 -13.92
CA ILE A 87 0.12 -10.09 -12.64
C ILE A 87 1.28 -10.60 -11.80
N GLY A 88 1.09 -10.70 -10.48
CA GLY A 88 2.09 -11.14 -9.52
C GLY A 88 1.57 -10.96 -8.10
N LYS A 89 2.44 -10.75 -7.12
CA LYS A 89 2.09 -10.51 -5.70
C LYS A 89 1.03 -11.50 -5.18
N ALA A 90 -0.24 -11.09 -5.13
CA ALA A 90 -1.38 -11.91 -4.74
C ALA A 90 -1.57 -13.18 -5.59
N LEU A 91 -0.95 -13.26 -6.77
CA LEU A 91 -0.86 -14.49 -7.56
C LEU A 91 -0.28 -15.65 -6.75
N GLY A 92 0.86 -15.41 -6.10
CA GLY A 92 1.54 -16.37 -5.21
C GLY A 92 1.30 -16.11 -3.72
N GLY A 93 0.39 -15.19 -3.37
CA GLY A 93 0.03 -14.88 -1.99
C GLY A 93 1.17 -14.32 -1.14
N GLY A 94 2.29 -13.90 -1.75
CA GLY A 94 3.53 -13.57 -1.04
C GLY A 94 4.35 -14.77 -0.57
N PHE A 95 3.82 -16.00 -0.69
CA PHE A 95 4.52 -17.25 -0.35
C PHE A 95 5.52 -17.69 -1.42
N VAL A 96 5.22 -17.37 -2.68
CA VAL A 96 6.08 -17.72 -3.80
C VAL A 96 6.25 -16.57 -4.77
N LEU A 97 7.47 -16.44 -5.31
CA LEU A 97 7.82 -15.45 -6.31
C LEU A 97 7.30 -15.93 -7.67
N LEU A 98 6.11 -15.45 -8.04
CA LEU A 98 5.52 -15.70 -9.35
C LEU A 98 4.92 -14.41 -9.91
N SER A 99 5.15 -14.20 -11.20
CA SER A 99 4.51 -13.17 -12.01
C SER A 99 4.10 -13.76 -13.35
N GLY A 100 3.18 -13.08 -14.03
CA GLY A 100 2.69 -13.51 -15.33
C GLY A 100 2.35 -12.30 -16.20
N VAL A 101 2.40 -12.52 -17.51
CA VAL A 101 1.99 -11.54 -18.52
C VAL A 101 0.85 -12.16 -19.31
N PHE A 102 -0.32 -11.54 -19.26
CA PHE A 102 -1.44 -11.89 -20.15
C PHE A 102 -1.36 -11.04 -21.41
N LEU A 103 -1.57 -11.66 -22.56
CA LEU A 103 -1.64 -11.01 -23.86
C LEU A 103 -3.05 -11.21 -24.42
N ARG A 104 -3.62 -10.18 -25.02
CA ARG A 104 -4.84 -10.32 -25.80
C ARG A 104 -4.53 -11.09 -27.09
N ASP A 105 -5.50 -11.86 -27.59
CA ASP A 105 -5.38 -12.69 -28.80
C ASP A 105 -4.75 -11.94 -29.96
N LYS A 106 -5.19 -10.71 -30.27
CA LYS A 106 -4.60 -9.90 -31.35
C LYS A 106 -3.07 -9.71 -31.27
N ILE A 107 -2.50 -9.68 -30.07
CA ILE A 107 -1.04 -9.56 -29.84
C ILE A 107 -0.38 -10.92 -30.02
N PHE A 108 -1.02 -11.97 -29.50
CA PHE A 108 -0.57 -13.34 -29.70
C PHE A 108 -0.57 -13.70 -31.19
N ASP A 109 -1.66 -13.45 -31.90
CA ASP A 109 -1.83 -13.71 -33.34
C ASP A 109 -0.79 -12.94 -34.16
N ALA A 110 -0.55 -11.66 -33.85
CA ALA A 110 0.48 -10.88 -34.52
C ALA A 110 1.91 -11.46 -34.33
N LEU A 111 2.20 -12.04 -33.16
CA LEU A 111 3.48 -12.72 -32.91
C LEU A 111 3.53 -14.08 -33.62
N ALA A 112 2.43 -14.84 -33.59
CA ALA A 112 2.33 -16.17 -34.18
C ALA A 112 2.37 -16.13 -35.72
N ASP A 113 1.59 -15.24 -36.34
CA ASP A 113 1.51 -15.05 -37.79
C ASP A 113 2.69 -14.24 -38.36
N GLY A 114 3.35 -13.45 -37.50
CA GLY A 114 4.50 -12.64 -37.85
C GLY A 114 5.81 -13.39 -37.71
N SER A 115 6.54 -13.15 -36.61
CA SER A 115 7.85 -13.76 -36.39
C SER A 115 7.79 -15.25 -36.04
N GLY A 116 6.62 -15.77 -35.64
CA GLY A 116 6.42 -17.16 -35.18
C GLY A 116 7.19 -17.51 -33.90
N GLY A 117 7.86 -16.53 -33.28
CA GLY A 117 8.75 -16.74 -32.15
C GLY A 117 8.95 -15.47 -31.34
N LEU A 118 9.04 -15.65 -30.03
CA LEU A 118 9.37 -14.60 -29.06
C LEU A 118 10.72 -14.93 -28.42
N ALA A 119 11.76 -14.19 -28.78
CA ALA A 119 13.10 -14.34 -28.21
C ALA A 119 13.16 -13.74 -26.79
N HIS A 120 12.46 -14.38 -25.85
CA HIS A 120 12.35 -13.96 -24.45
C HIS A 120 12.22 -15.18 -23.55
N GLY A 121 12.96 -15.19 -22.44
CA GLY A 121 12.96 -16.31 -21.51
C GLY A 121 13.69 -15.97 -20.22
N HIS A 122 13.22 -16.53 -19.11
CA HIS A 122 13.89 -16.46 -17.81
C HIS A 122 14.26 -17.87 -17.33
N THR A 123 15.37 -18.02 -16.61
CA THR A 123 15.81 -19.33 -16.06
C THR A 123 14.73 -20.02 -15.23
N PHE A 124 13.92 -19.26 -14.50
CA PHE A 124 12.84 -19.77 -13.65
C PHE A 124 11.45 -19.55 -14.26
N GLN A 125 11.36 -19.32 -15.57
CA GLN A 125 10.08 -19.20 -16.26
C GLN A 125 9.28 -20.50 -16.10
N ALA A 126 8.00 -20.36 -15.73
CA ALA A 126 7.09 -21.48 -15.47
C ALA A 126 7.64 -22.51 -14.46
N HIS A 127 8.37 -22.05 -13.43
CA HIS A 127 8.91 -22.94 -12.39
C HIS A 127 7.79 -23.77 -11.73
N PRO A 128 7.81 -25.12 -11.85
CA PRO A 128 6.66 -25.97 -11.54
C PRO A 128 6.21 -25.87 -10.08
N VAL A 129 7.15 -25.78 -9.14
CA VAL A 129 6.83 -25.57 -7.71
C VAL A 129 6.13 -24.23 -7.47
N ALA A 130 6.54 -23.17 -8.19
CA ALA A 130 5.94 -21.86 -8.04
C ALA A 130 4.53 -21.83 -8.63
N CYS A 131 4.33 -22.49 -9.77
CA CYS A 131 3.02 -22.68 -10.38
C CYS A 131 2.08 -23.48 -9.47
N ALA A 132 2.53 -24.59 -8.89
CA ALA A 132 1.73 -25.40 -7.98
C ALA A 132 1.32 -24.63 -6.71
N ALA A 133 2.26 -23.92 -6.09
CA ALA A 133 1.97 -23.09 -4.91
C ALA A 133 1.01 -21.94 -5.24
N ALA A 134 1.20 -21.25 -6.37
CA ALA A 134 0.30 -20.18 -6.79
C ALA A 134 -1.10 -20.71 -7.11
N LEU A 135 -1.22 -21.89 -7.73
CA LEU A 135 -2.51 -22.54 -7.97
C LEU A 135 -3.26 -22.78 -6.66
N GLU A 136 -2.57 -23.29 -5.64
CA GLU A 136 -3.17 -23.52 -4.32
C GLU A 136 -3.60 -22.20 -3.66
N VAL A 137 -2.78 -21.14 -3.75
CA VAL A 137 -3.19 -19.81 -3.29
C VAL A 137 -4.46 -19.34 -3.99
N GLN A 138 -4.56 -19.49 -5.32
CA GLN A 138 -5.77 -19.12 -6.05
C GLN A 138 -6.98 -19.99 -5.67
N ARG A 139 -6.75 -21.25 -5.32
CA ARG A 139 -7.78 -22.18 -4.84
C ARG A 139 -8.33 -21.74 -3.48
N ILE A 140 -7.46 -21.46 -2.51
CA ILE A 140 -7.83 -20.95 -1.19
C ILE A 140 -8.63 -19.65 -1.32
N ILE A 141 -8.17 -18.69 -2.14
CA ILE A 141 -8.89 -17.43 -2.39
C ILE A 141 -10.34 -17.68 -2.85
N ARG A 142 -10.56 -18.70 -3.68
CA ARG A 142 -11.88 -19.07 -4.19
C ARG A 142 -12.69 -19.81 -3.13
N GLU A 143 -12.13 -20.84 -2.52
CA GLU A 143 -12.83 -21.71 -1.55
C GLU A 143 -13.23 -20.95 -0.29
N GLU A 144 -12.39 -20.04 0.20
CA GLU A 144 -12.67 -19.19 1.36
C GLU A 144 -13.44 -17.90 1.00
N ASN A 145 -13.84 -17.72 -0.26
CA ASN A 145 -14.57 -16.54 -0.76
C ASN A 145 -13.90 -15.20 -0.38
N LEU A 146 -12.57 -15.14 -0.44
CA LEU A 146 -11.81 -13.98 0.04
C LEU A 146 -12.12 -12.69 -0.72
N LEU A 147 -12.54 -12.77 -2.00
CA LEU A 147 -12.95 -11.58 -2.75
C LEU A 147 -14.20 -10.92 -2.14
N THR A 148 -15.20 -11.72 -1.76
CA THR A 148 -16.41 -11.24 -1.07
C THR A 148 -16.03 -10.58 0.25
N LYS A 149 -15.14 -11.22 1.02
CA LYS A 149 -14.61 -10.64 2.26
C LYS A 149 -13.90 -9.30 2.02
N VAL A 150 -13.09 -9.17 0.96
CA VAL A 150 -12.45 -7.90 0.57
C VAL A 150 -13.49 -6.82 0.25
N GLN A 151 -14.58 -7.17 -0.44
CA GLN A 151 -15.65 -6.22 -0.73
C GLN A 151 -16.38 -5.76 0.54
N GLU A 152 -16.71 -6.68 1.44
CA GLU A 152 -17.38 -6.39 2.71
C GLU A 152 -16.50 -5.56 3.64
N MET A 153 -15.27 -6.02 3.88
CA MET A 153 -14.31 -5.33 4.74
C MET A 153 -13.86 -4.01 4.12
N GLY A 154 -13.81 -3.89 2.79
CA GLY A 154 -13.57 -2.62 2.11
C GLY A 154 -14.66 -1.58 2.36
N LYS A 155 -15.94 -1.99 2.40
CA LYS A 155 -17.04 -1.11 2.80
C LYS A 155 -16.91 -0.70 4.27
N ALA A 156 -16.55 -1.63 5.16
CA ALA A 156 -16.32 -1.32 6.57
C ALA A 156 -15.17 -0.31 6.75
N LEU A 157 -14.03 -0.56 6.10
CA LEU A 157 -12.84 0.30 6.14
C LEU A 157 -13.15 1.72 5.64
N LYS A 158 -13.90 1.85 4.52
CA LYS A 158 -14.38 3.13 4.02
C LYS A 158 -15.13 3.91 5.10
N THR A 159 -16.11 3.26 5.72
CA THR A 159 -16.98 3.90 6.73
C THR A 159 -16.16 4.33 7.94
N LEU A 160 -15.28 3.45 8.44
CA LEU A 160 -14.42 3.74 9.59
C LEU A 160 -13.46 4.91 9.32
N LEU A 161 -12.72 4.89 8.20
CA LEU A 161 -11.79 5.97 7.84
C LEU A 161 -12.51 7.30 7.69
N LYS A 162 -13.65 7.33 6.97
CA LYS A 162 -14.39 8.58 6.76
C LYS A 162 -14.99 9.14 8.04
N ALA A 163 -15.49 8.28 8.94
CA ALA A 163 -16.07 8.71 10.20
C ALA A 163 -15.01 9.18 11.21
N ASN A 164 -13.89 8.46 11.31
CA ASN A 164 -12.91 8.67 12.38
C ASN A 164 -11.74 9.55 11.97
N ASN A 165 -11.26 9.45 10.73
CA ASN A 165 -10.12 10.24 10.24
C ASN A 165 -10.53 11.41 9.37
N GLY A 166 -11.67 11.31 8.66
CA GLY A 166 -12.16 12.37 7.78
C GLY A 166 -12.32 13.75 8.45
N PRO A 167 -12.84 13.84 9.69
CA PRO A 167 -13.00 15.12 10.39
C PRO A 167 -11.71 15.68 11.00
N LEU A 168 -10.57 14.97 10.90
CA LEU A 168 -9.33 15.40 11.53
C LEU A 168 -8.71 16.58 10.79
N GLU A 169 -7.97 17.40 11.54
CA GLU A 169 -7.21 18.51 10.98
C GLU A 169 -6.22 18.03 9.93
N PHE A 170 -6.09 18.85 8.88
CA PHE A 170 -5.24 18.59 7.71
C PHE A 170 -5.60 17.39 6.86
N VAL A 171 -6.64 16.60 7.19
CA VAL A 171 -7.12 15.54 6.30
C VAL A 171 -7.92 16.17 5.15
N GLY A 172 -7.36 16.10 3.94
CA GLY A 172 -7.94 16.71 2.75
C GLY A 172 -8.89 15.80 2.00
N ASP A 173 -8.53 14.53 1.85
CA ASP A 173 -9.34 13.54 1.14
C ASP A 173 -9.07 12.12 1.63
N ILE A 174 -10.10 11.27 1.55
CA ILE A 174 -10.02 9.84 1.84
C ILE A 174 -10.66 9.09 0.68
N ARG A 175 -9.79 8.42 -0.10
CA ARG A 175 -10.18 7.73 -1.34
C ARG A 175 -9.54 6.35 -1.44
N GLY A 176 -10.25 5.45 -2.09
CA GLY A 176 -9.84 4.06 -2.19
C GLY A 176 -10.98 3.16 -2.60
N ARG A 177 -10.65 1.88 -2.81
CA ARG A 177 -11.60 0.82 -3.17
C ARG A 177 -11.13 -0.51 -2.58
N GLY A 178 -12.07 -1.40 -2.28
CA GLY A 178 -11.78 -2.66 -1.59
C GLY A 178 -10.98 -2.41 -0.32
N LEU A 179 -9.85 -3.10 -0.17
CA LEU A 179 -8.91 -2.91 0.94
C LEU A 179 -7.68 -2.10 0.52
N PHE A 180 -7.82 -1.10 -0.35
CA PHE A 180 -6.74 -0.18 -0.73
C PHE A 180 -7.21 1.26 -0.64
N TRP A 181 -6.76 1.95 0.40
CA TRP A 181 -7.21 3.30 0.76
C TRP A 181 -6.04 4.23 1.02
N ALA A 182 -6.21 5.49 0.62
CA ALA A 182 -5.31 6.58 0.94
C ALA A 182 -6.02 7.61 1.83
N VAL A 183 -5.28 8.15 2.80
CA VAL A 183 -5.64 9.35 3.56
C VAL A 183 -4.66 10.44 3.18
N GLU A 184 -5.14 11.48 2.51
CA GLU A 184 -4.34 12.61 2.01
C GLU A 184 -4.34 13.76 3.00
N PHE A 185 -3.18 14.42 3.12
CA PHE A 185 -2.95 15.54 4.02
C PHE A 185 -2.62 16.82 3.24
N VAL A 186 -3.31 17.91 3.60
CA VAL A 186 -3.16 19.24 3.00
C VAL A 186 -3.22 20.31 4.08
N GLN A 187 -2.56 21.45 3.85
CA GLN A 187 -2.59 22.59 4.77
C GLN A 187 -3.97 23.23 4.84
N ASP A 188 -4.62 23.36 3.69
CA ASP A 188 -5.95 23.93 3.55
C ASP A 188 -6.80 23.04 2.65
N THR A 189 -7.90 22.53 3.19
CA THR A 189 -8.77 21.56 2.52
C THR A 189 -9.56 22.19 1.38
N ARG A 190 -9.76 23.52 1.40
CA ARG A 190 -10.51 24.24 0.36
C ARG A 190 -9.66 24.47 -0.90
N SER A 191 -8.45 25.02 -0.73
CA SER A 191 -7.50 25.26 -1.81
C SER A 191 -6.70 24.02 -2.22
N LYS A 192 -6.72 22.97 -1.38
CA LYS A 192 -5.90 21.75 -1.52
C LYS A 192 -4.40 22.05 -1.52
N THR A 193 -4.00 23.07 -0.76
CA THR A 193 -2.60 23.49 -0.68
C THR A 193 -1.78 22.40 0.02
N PRO A 194 -0.73 21.85 -0.62
CA PRO A 194 0.05 20.77 -0.02
C PRO A 194 0.98 21.31 1.07
N PHE A 195 1.45 20.40 1.94
CA PHE A 195 2.54 20.72 2.85
C PHE A 195 3.88 20.83 2.08
N PRO A 196 4.82 21.69 2.53
CA PRO A 196 6.19 21.69 2.06
C PRO A 196 6.85 20.34 2.35
N ALA A 197 7.58 19.81 1.37
CA ALA A 197 8.27 18.52 1.48
C ALA A 197 9.21 18.42 2.69
N SER A 198 9.75 19.54 3.15
CA SER A 198 10.61 19.62 4.34
C SER A 198 9.90 19.22 5.64
N MET A 199 8.56 19.33 5.71
CA MET A 199 7.79 18.90 6.89
C MET A 199 7.71 17.38 7.02
N ARG A 200 7.87 16.65 5.92
CA ARG A 200 7.86 15.18 5.87
C ARG A 200 6.64 14.58 6.59
N LEU A 201 5.46 15.19 6.43
CA LEU A 201 4.29 14.89 7.26
C LEU A 201 3.88 13.42 7.16
N CYS A 202 3.84 12.87 5.94
CA CYS A 202 3.59 11.45 5.71
C CYS A 202 4.55 10.55 6.50
N HIS A 203 5.86 10.82 6.47
CA HIS A 203 6.86 10.01 7.18
C HIS A 203 6.66 10.07 8.69
N ARG A 204 6.38 11.26 9.24
CA ARG A 204 6.11 11.43 10.67
C ARG A 204 4.88 10.64 11.12
N ILE A 205 3.83 10.62 10.31
CA ILE A 205 2.61 9.84 10.60
C ILE A 205 2.89 8.33 10.51
N VAL A 206 3.66 7.88 9.52
CA VAL A 206 4.06 6.46 9.40
C VAL A 206 4.91 6.03 10.59
N ASP A 207 5.92 6.83 10.96
CA ASP A 207 6.77 6.57 12.12
C ASP A 207 5.92 6.52 13.40
N LYS A 208 5.01 7.48 13.58
CA LYS A 208 4.13 7.54 14.73
C LYS A 208 3.15 6.37 14.80
N ALA A 209 2.59 5.96 13.67
CA ALA A 209 1.74 4.78 13.59
C ALA A 209 2.51 3.53 14.02
N LEU A 210 3.76 3.36 13.57
CA LEU A 210 4.59 2.21 13.94
C LEU A 210 4.95 2.22 15.43
N GLU A 211 5.24 3.39 16.01
CA GLU A 211 5.41 3.54 17.47
C GLU A 211 4.17 3.05 18.24
N LEU A 212 2.98 3.36 17.75
CA LEU A 212 1.70 2.97 18.34
C LEU A 212 1.27 1.53 17.99
N GLY A 213 2.08 0.79 17.22
CA GLY A 213 1.80 -0.61 16.87
C GLY A 213 1.03 -0.81 15.57
N LEU A 214 1.11 0.12 14.62
CA LEU A 214 0.50 0.02 13.30
C LEU A 214 1.54 0.21 12.20
N ASN A 215 1.75 -0.84 11.39
CA ASN A 215 2.58 -0.77 10.20
C ASN A 215 1.73 -0.41 8.97
N ILE A 216 2.03 0.73 8.35
CA ILE A 216 1.34 1.29 7.17
C ILE A 216 2.37 1.80 6.16
N LEU A 217 1.90 2.07 4.95
CA LEU A 217 2.77 2.63 3.91
C LEU A 217 2.62 4.15 3.86
N GLY A 218 3.73 4.83 3.58
CA GLY A 218 3.71 6.22 3.15
C GLY A 218 3.48 6.36 1.65
N LYS A 219 3.66 7.58 1.14
CA LYS A 219 3.66 7.86 -0.29
C LYS A 219 4.72 7.02 -1.01
N LEU A 220 4.40 6.55 -2.21
CA LEU A 220 5.25 5.65 -3.01
C LEU A 220 6.14 6.38 -4.04
N GLY A 221 6.44 7.66 -3.79
CA GLY A 221 7.26 8.50 -4.66
C GLY A 221 6.76 9.95 -4.69
N ASP A 222 7.48 10.81 -5.41
CA ASP A 222 7.08 12.18 -5.70
C ASP A 222 6.42 12.24 -7.09
N THR A 223 5.26 12.89 -7.18
CA THR A 223 4.46 13.03 -8.42
C THR A 223 4.89 14.25 -9.23
N GLY A 224 6.18 14.31 -9.58
CA GLY A 224 6.75 15.45 -10.31
C GLY A 224 6.69 16.73 -9.48
N ASP A 225 6.18 17.82 -10.07
CA ASP A 225 6.20 19.16 -9.46
C ASP A 225 5.21 19.33 -8.29
N VAL A 226 4.25 18.41 -8.13
CA VAL A 226 3.23 18.48 -7.08
C VAL A 226 3.57 17.51 -5.97
N HIS A 227 3.85 18.05 -4.78
CA HIS A 227 4.01 17.27 -3.57
C HIS A 227 2.66 16.92 -2.96
N VAL A 228 2.43 15.64 -2.65
CA VAL A 228 1.23 15.18 -1.95
C VAL A 228 1.64 14.27 -0.80
N ASP A 229 1.28 14.65 0.42
CA ASP A 229 1.43 13.80 1.59
C ASP A 229 0.20 12.90 1.72
N HIS A 230 0.39 11.59 1.71
CA HIS A 230 -0.67 10.64 2.02
C HIS A 230 -0.09 9.38 2.66
N VAL A 231 -0.90 8.69 3.45
CA VAL A 231 -0.61 7.33 3.91
C VAL A 231 -1.55 6.34 3.22
N ILE A 232 -1.11 5.10 3.07
CA ILE A 232 -1.85 4.03 2.42
C ILE A 232 -2.15 2.92 3.43
N ILE A 233 -3.43 2.56 3.49
CA ILE A 233 -3.98 1.46 4.29
C ILE A 233 -4.37 0.34 3.33
N SER A 234 -3.65 -0.78 3.43
CA SER A 234 -3.80 -1.96 2.57
C SER A 234 -3.69 -3.28 3.35
N PRO A 235 -4.63 -3.59 4.26
CA PRO A 235 -4.58 -4.81 5.07
C PRO A 235 -4.75 -6.10 4.24
N LEU A 236 -4.46 -7.24 4.88
CA LEU A 236 -4.64 -8.58 4.30
C LEU A 236 -6.12 -8.89 4.01
N TYR A 237 -6.37 -9.83 3.09
CA TYR A 237 -7.74 -10.23 2.72
C TYR A 237 -8.50 -10.91 3.86
N VAL A 238 -7.77 -11.47 4.82
CA VAL A 238 -8.33 -12.14 5.99
C VAL A 238 -8.66 -11.20 7.14
N VAL A 239 -8.41 -9.89 7.00
CA VAL A 239 -8.70 -8.88 8.03
C VAL A 239 -10.16 -8.93 8.47
N THR A 240 -10.39 -8.72 9.76
CA THR A 240 -11.69 -8.68 10.40
C THR A 240 -12.12 -7.25 10.69
N LYS A 241 -13.43 -7.05 10.93
CA LYS A 241 -13.94 -5.71 11.28
C LYS A 241 -13.32 -5.15 12.56
N ASN A 242 -13.03 -5.99 13.55
CA ASN A 242 -12.40 -5.56 14.80
C ASN A 242 -10.95 -5.10 14.59
N GLU A 243 -10.19 -5.84 13.77
CA GLU A 243 -8.83 -5.43 13.39
C GLU A 243 -8.83 -4.14 12.56
N LEU A 244 -9.84 -3.93 11.70
CA LEU A 244 -10.00 -2.66 10.97
C LEU A 244 -10.32 -1.50 11.92
N ASP A 245 -11.20 -1.71 12.90
CA ASP A 245 -11.54 -0.69 13.90
C ASP A 245 -10.29 -0.28 14.68
N HIS A 246 -9.52 -1.25 15.16
CA HIS A 246 -8.25 -1.01 15.85
C HIS A 246 -7.21 -0.31 14.97
N THR A 247 -7.05 -0.77 13.72
CA THR A 247 -6.16 -0.13 12.72
C THR A 247 -6.52 1.34 12.51
N VAL A 248 -7.81 1.63 12.32
CA VAL A 248 -8.30 2.99 12.09
C VAL A 248 -8.13 3.86 13.35
N GLY A 249 -8.34 3.28 14.53
CA GLY A 249 -8.10 3.94 15.82
C GLY A 249 -6.65 4.36 16.01
N ILE A 250 -5.69 3.44 15.80
CA ILE A 250 -4.26 3.76 15.89
C ILE A 250 -3.88 4.84 14.86
N LEU A 251 -4.37 4.73 13.62
CA LEU A 251 -4.14 5.75 12.60
C LEU A 251 -4.67 7.12 13.04
N GLN A 252 -5.86 7.15 13.65
CA GLN A 252 -6.46 8.38 14.17
C GLN A 252 -5.56 9.04 15.21
N GLU A 253 -5.04 8.25 16.15
CA GLU A 253 -4.13 8.72 17.19
C GLU A 253 -2.81 9.23 16.60
N ALA A 254 -2.22 8.48 15.65
CA ALA A 254 -1.00 8.88 14.97
C ALA A 254 -1.16 10.23 14.24
N ILE A 255 -2.25 10.40 13.49
CA ILE A 255 -2.56 11.67 12.80
C ILE A 255 -2.68 12.79 13.84
N LYS A 256 -3.53 12.63 14.87
CA LYS A 256 -3.76 13.66 15.90
C LYS A 256 -2.47 14.09 16.59
N SER A 257 -1.61 13.13 16.94
CA SER A 257 -0.33 13.40 17.60
C SER A 257 0.55 14.30 16.71
N VAL A 258 0.72 13.91 15.45
CA VAL A 258 1.61 14.64 14.52
C VAL A 258 1.02 15.99 14.15
N THR A 259 -0.27 16.08 13.87
CA THR A 259 -0.90 17.36 13.50
C THR A 259 -0.87 18.36 14.65
N SER A 260 -1.08 17.91 15.90
CA SER A 260 -0.97 18.76 17.09
C SER A 260 0.44 19.36 17.25
N GLU A 261 1.49 18.60 16.94
CA GLU A 261 2.88 19.11 16.94
C GLU A 261 3.09 20.15 15.84
N VAL A 262 2.51 19.93 14.65
CA VAL A 262 2.59 20.86 13.52
C VAL A 262 1.88 22.18 13.85
N VAL A 263 0.67 22.14 14.40
CA VAL A 263 -0.07 23.34 14.81
C VAL A 263 0.74 24.17 15.80
N LYS A 264 1.26 23.53 16.86
CA LYS A 264 2.09 24.20 17.87
C LYS A 264 3.34 24.85 17.25
N ALA A 265 3.99 24.17 16.31
CA ALA A 265 5.16 24.71 15.62
C ALA A 265 4.81 25.92 14.74
N LEU A 266 3.67 25.89 14.04
CA LEU A 266 3.17 27.00 13.23
C LEU A 266 2.80 28.21 14.10
N GLU A 267 2.11 27.99 15.22
CA GLU A 267 1.75 29.04 16.18
C GLU A 267 2.99 29.72 16.79
N ALA A 268 4.03 28.93 17.14
CA ALA A 268 5.29 29.45 17.67
C ALA A 268 6.07 30.31 16.65
N CYS A 269 6.00 29.99 15.36
CA CYS A 269 6.61 30.81 14.30
C CYS A 269 5.86 32.14 14.11
N LEU A 270 4.53 32.12 14.25
CA LEU A 270 3.70 33.32 14.13
C LEU A 270 3.90 34.28 15.31
N SER A 271 4.07 33.78 16.53
CA SER A 271 4.30 34.62 17.72
C SER A 271 5.67 35.30 17.72
N THR A 272 6.70 34.66 17.19
CA THR A 272 8.06 35.23 17.04
C THR A 272 8.15 36.28 15.93
N SER A 273 7.31 36.18 14.88
CA SER A 273 7.25 37.19 13.80
C SER A 273 6.55 38.50 14.18
N LYS A 274 5.75 38.51 15.26
CA LYS A 274 5.04 39.70 15.77
C LYS A 274 5.84 40.49 16.81
N SER A 275 6.97 39.98 17.28
CA SER A 275 7.84 40.61 18.29
C SER A 275 9.09 41.29 17.71
N THR A 276 9.16 41.41 16.38
CA THR A 276 10.15 42.17 15.60
C THR A 276 9.45 43.20 14.77
#